data_AF-A0AAN3H6T9-F1
#
_entry.id   AF-A0AAN3H6T9-F1
#
_cell.length_a   1.000
_cell.length_b   1.000
_cell.length_c   1.000
_cell.angle_alpha   90.00
_cell.angle_beta   90.00
_cell.angle_gamma   90.00
#
_symmetry.space_group_name_H-M   'P 1'
#
loop_
_entity.id
_entity.type
_entity.pdbx_description
1 polymer ?
#
loop_
_entity_poly.entity_id
_entity_poly.type
_entity_poly.pdbx_seq_one_letter_code
_entity_poly.pdbx_strand_id
1 'polypeptide(L)'
;HPLWGQYPEALLFVNWLYNHSSVLHERAEIIKCAEMLMQEDDFEICESILRQQEKLRERIDETLSEKIVQKCRNMNGEYVWPWILPFSAAGMKHTGIQYQ
;
A
#
# COMPACT_ATOMS: atom_id res chain seq x y z
N HIS A 1 15.55 -4.91 19.51
CA HIS A 1 14.67 -5.78 18.71
C HIS A 1 14.02 -4.95 17.62
N PRO A 2 13.83 -5.48 16.40
CA PRO A 2 13.14 -4.72 15.36
C PRO A 2 11.68 -4.47 15.74
N LEU A 3 11.08 -3.39 15.22
CA LEU A 3 9.70 -2.97 15.52
C LEU A 3 8.67 -4.09 15.30
N TRP A 4 8.84 -4.91 14.27
CA TRP A 4 7.96 -6.05 13.98
C TRP A 4 8.10 -7.22 14.97
N GLY A 5 9.22 -7.32 15.69
CA GLY A 5 9.39 -8.30 16.78
C GLY A 5 8.71 -7.86 18.08
N GLN A 6 8.32 -6.59 18.19
CA GLN A 6 7.62 -6.03 19.35
C GLN A 6 6.13 -5.82 19.07
N TYR A 7 5.75 -5.57 17.82
CA TYR A 7 4.38 -5.28 17.41
C TYR A 7 3.99 -6.12 16.18
N PRO A 8 3.52 -7.37 16.37
CA PRO A 8 3.07 -8.22 15.26
C PRO A 8 1.97 -7.58 14.41
N GLU A 9 1.10 -6.77 15.03
CA GLU A 9 0.06 -6.02 14.33
C GLU A 9 0.61 -4.95 13.37
N ALA A 10 1.80 -4.39 13.66
CA ALA A 10 2.44 -3.43 12.76
C ALA A 10 2.84 -4.10 11.43
N LEU A 11 3.20 -5.38 11.46
CA LEU A 11 3.48 -6.14 10.25
C LEU A 11 2.22 -6.33 9.39
N LEU A 12 1.09 -6.63 10.03
CA LEU A 12 -0.21 -6.75 9.34
C LEU A 12 -0.61 -5.42 8.70
N PHE A 13 -0.47 -4.31 9.44
CA PHE A 13 -0.75 -2.98 8.92
C PHE A 13 0.13 -2.63 7.71
N VAL A 14 1.45 -2.81 7.80
CA VAL A 14 2.36 -2.50 6.69
C VAL A 14 2.08 -3.38 5.48
N ASN A 15 1.83 -4.68 5.68
CA ASN A 15 1.49 -5.59 4.59
C ASN A 15 0.15 -5.22 3.93
N TRP A 16 -0.86 -4.85 4.72
CA TRP A 16 -2.14 -4.36 4.22
C TRP A 16 -1.97 -3.07 3.42
N LEU A 17 -1.27 -2.07 3.99
CA LEU A 17 -1.05 -0.77 3.35
C LEU A 17 -0.27 -0.93 2.05
N TYR A 18 0.78 -1.75 2.06
CA TYR A 18 1.56 -2.06 0.87
C TYR A 18 0.72 -2.71 -0.22
N ASN A 19 -0.25 -3.57 0.10
CA ASN A 19 -1.08 -4.22 -0.91
C ASN A 19 -2.43 -3.54 -1.15
N HIS A 20 -2.69 -2.38 -0.55
CA HIS A 20 -3.91 -1.62 -0.79
C HIS A 20 -3.93 -1.10 -2.24
N SER A 21 -5.03 -1.27 -2.96
CA SER A 21 -5.12 -0.98 -4.40
C SER A 21 -4.79 0.48 -4.75
N SER A 22 -5.25 1.45 -3.95
CA SER A 22 -4.92 2.86 -4.16
C SER A 22 -3.43 3.16 -3.96
N VAL A 23 -2.78 2.52 -2.98
CA VAL A 23 -1.34 2.70 -2.73
C VAL A 23 -0.53 2.01 -3.83
N LEU A 24 -0.98 0.83 -4.29
CA LEU A 24 -0.43 0.16 -5.47
C LEU A 24 -0.50 1.05 -6.71
N HIS A 25 -1.59 1.79 -6.90
CA HIS A 25 -1.77 2.71 -8.01
C HIS A 25 -0.75 3.87 -7.97
N GLU A 26 -0.61 4.56 -6.84
CA GLU A 26 0.38 5.63 -6.67
C GLU A 26 1.80 5.13 -6.95
N ARG A 27 2.14 3.93 -6.42
CA ARG A 27 3.44 3.31 -6.68
C ARG A 27 3.63 2.96 -8.15
N ALA A 28 2.61 2.43 -8.81
CA ALA A 28 2.68 2.06 -10.22
C ALA A 28 2.98 3.28 -11.11
N GLU A 29 2.38 4.44 -10.81
CA GLU A 29 2.69 5.68 -11.55
C GLU A 29 4.16 6.09 -11.40
N ILE A 30 4.73 5.99 -10.18
CA ILE A 30 6.14 6.30 -9.93
C ILE A 30 7.07 5.29 -10.61
N ILE A 31 6.74 4.01 -10.54
CA ILE A 31 7.50 2.92 -11.18
C ILE A 31 7.52 3.13 -12.70
N LYS A 32 6.37 3.50 -13.29
CA LYS A 32 6.29 3.80 -14.73
C LYS A 32 7.26 4.90 -15.15
N CYS A 33 7.42 5.97 -14.37
CA CYS A 33 8.44 6.99 -14.65
C CYS A 33 9.86 6.41 -14.63
N ALA A 34 10.17 5.55 -13.65
CA ALA A 34 11.47 4.89 -13.58
C ALA A 34 11.71 3.95 -14.77
N GLU A 35 10.71 3.18 -15.18
CA GLU A 35 10.78 2.32 -16.37
C GLU A 35 11.01 3.12 -17.65
N MET A 36 10.34 4.27 -17.81
CA MET A 36 10.56 5.17 -18.95
C MET A 36 11.99 5.74 -18.97
N LEU A 37 12.50 6.19 -17.82
CA LEU A 37 13.87 6.71 -17.71
C LEU A 37 14.94 5.68 -18.05
N MET A 38 14.68 4.39 -17.81
CA MET A 38 15.63 3.33 -18.15
C MET A 38 15.76 3.08 -19.66
N GLN A 39 14.81 3.56 -20.47
CA GLN A 39 14.74 3.31 -21.91
C GLN A 39 14.95 4.59 -22.74
N GLU A 40 15.11 5.75 -22.09
CA GLU A 40 15.18 7.04 -22.76
C GLU A 40 16.61 7.59 -22.76
N ASP A 41 17.08 7.99 -23.94
CA ASP A 41 18.42 8.55 -24.14
C ASP A 41 18.37 10.07 -24.37
N ASP A 42 17.20 10.63 -24.71
CA ASP A 42 17.03 12.06 -24.89
C ASP A 42 16.96 12.79 -23.56
N PHE A 43 17.83 13.80 -23.40
CA PHE A 43 17.95 14.57 -22.17
C PHE A 43 16.69 15.38 -21.84
N GLU A 44 16.07 16.01 -22.84
CA GLU A 44 14.87 16.84 -22.64
C GLU A 44 13.68 15.98 -22.23
N ILE A 45 13.55 14.79 -22.83
CA ILE A 45 12.52 13.81 -22.45
C ILE A 45 12.77 13.29 -21.04
N CYS A 46 14.02 12.93 -20.71
CA CYS A 46 14.41 12.54 -19.34
C CYS A 46 14.03 13.59 -18.31
N GLU A 47 14.31 14.87 -18.59
CA GLU A 47 13.97 15.98 -17.69
C GLU A 47 12.45 16.09 -17.47
N SER A 48 11.66 15.94 -18.54
CA SER A 48 10.20 15.93 -18.47
C SER A 48 9.68 14.78 -17.61
N ILE A 49 10.24 13.57 -17.75
CA ILE A 49 9.86 12.40 -16.95
C ILE A 49 10.21 12.61 -15.48
N LEU A 50 11.37 13.18 -15.16
CA LEU A 50 11.76 13.50 -13.79
C LEU A 50 10.82 14.54 -13.16
N ARG A 51 10.44 15.59 -13.90
CA ARG A 51 9.45 16.58 -13.44
C ARG A 51 8.08 15.94 -13.21
N GLN A 52 7.67 14.98 -14.04
CA GLN A 52 6.45 14.21 -13.82
C GLN A 52 6.55 13.38 -12.54
N GLN A 53 7.65 12.65 -12.34
CA GLN A 53 7.86 11.84 -11.14
C GLN A 53 7.83 12.69 -9.87
N GLU A 54 8.38 13.90 -9.90
CA GLU A 54 8.34 14.81 -8.76
C GLU A 54 6.91 15.28 -8.46
N LYS A 55 6.13 15.66 -9.48
CA LYS A 55 4.70 15.97 -9.30
C LYS A 55 3.91 14.79 -8.72
N LEU A 56 4.23 13.56 -9.12
CA LEU A 56 3.60 12.36 -8.55
C LEU A 56 3.91 12.24 -7.05
N ARG A 57 5.16 12.48 -6.65
CA ARG A 57 5.58 12.47 -5.24
C ARG A 57 4.94 13.59 -4.42
N GLU A 58 4.85 14.80 -4.96
CA GLU A 58 4.21 15.94 -4.30
C GLU A 58 2.71 15.71 -4.03
N ARG A 59 2.03 14.89 -4.84
CA ARG A 59 0.63 14.50 -4.60
C ARG A 59 0.46 13.44 -3.49
N ILE A 60 1.52 12.75 -3.10
CA ILE A 60 1.46 11.76 -2.02
C ILE A 60 1.50 12.52 -0.69
N ASP A 61 0.31 12.69 -0.12
CA ASP A 61 0.09 13.39 1.15
C ASP A 61 -0.74 12.51 2.12
N GLU A 62 -1.22 13.10 3.20
CA GLU A 62 -2.05 12.40 4.19
C GLU A 62 -3.49 12.13 3.71
N THR A 63 -3.94 12.75 2.62
CA THR A 63 -5.32 12.66 2.12
C THR A 63 -5.73 11.22 1.81
N LEU A 64 -4.86 10.44 1.14
CA LEU A 64 -5.18 9.04 0.87
C LEU A 64 -5.17 8.21 2.16
N SER A 65 -4.19 8.45 3.03
CA SER A 65 -4.05 7.74 4.31
C SER A 65 -5.29 7.90 5.17
N GLU A 66 -5.83 9.12 5.29
CA GLU A 66 -7.07 9.41 6.02
C GLU A 66 -8.31 8.73 5.41
N LYS A 67 -8.33 8.58 4.07
CA LYS A 67 -9.44 7.91 3.38
C LYS A 67 -9.41 6.39 3.58
N ILE A 68 -8.24 5.76 3.56
CA ILE A 68 -8.15 4.29 3.54
C ILE A 68 -7.99 3.70 4.95
N VAL A 69 -7.41 4.42 5.91
CA VAL A 69 -7.21 3.95 7.29
C VAL A 69 -8.48 4.15 8.11
N GLN A 70 -9.48 3.32 7.82
CA GLN A 70 -10.78 3.34 8.50
C GLN A 70 -11.19 1.93 8.91
N LYS A 71 -11.95 1.83 10.01
CA LYS A 71 -12.51 0.53 10.43
C LYS A 71 -13.58 0.06 9.44
N CYS A 72 -13.56 -1.22 9.11
CA CYS A 72 -14.58 -1.87 8.29
C CYS A 72 -15.40 -2.85 9.12
N ARG A 73 -16.56 -3.27 8.62
CA ARG A 73 -17.36 -4.32 9.25
C ARG A 73 -16.87 -5.70 8.81
N ASN A 74 -16.62 -6.58 9.77
CA ASN A 74 -16.38 -7.99 9.50
C ASN A 74 -17.71 -8.75 9.24
N MET A 75 -17.63 -10.05 8.99
CA MET A 75 -18.81 -10.92 8.75
C MET A 75 -19.77 -11.00 9.95
N ASN A 76 -19.29 -10.72 11.15
CA ASN A 76 -20.09 -10.68 12.37
C ASN A 76 -20.73 -9.29 12.61
N GLY A 77 -20.49 -8.32 11.73
CA GLY A 77 -20.97 -6.94 11.86
C GLY A 77 -20.13 -6.07 12.80
N GLU A 78 -19.02 -6.57 13.32
CA GLU A 78 -18.13 -5.85 14.24
C GLU A 78 -17.20 -4.91 13.47
N TYR A 79 -16.94 -3.72 14.04
CA TYR A 79 -15.99 -2.78 13.47
C TYR A 79 -14.56 -3.16 13.85
N VAL A 80 -13.80 -3.60 12.85
CA VAL A 80 -12.41 -4.03 12.99
C VAL A 80 -11.50 -3.22 12.09
N TRP A 81 -10.19 -3.24 12.36
CA TRP A 81 -9.22 -2.70 11.43
C TRP A 81 -9.06 -3.62 10.21
N PRO A 82 -8.96 -3.09 8.97
CA PRO A 82 -8.93 -3.90 7.76
C PRO A 82 -7.78 -4.93 7.71
N TRP A 83 -6.62 -4.61 8.28
CA TRP A 83 -5.45 -5.51 8.30
C TRP A 83 -5.58 -6.70 9.25
N ILE A 84 -6.61 -6.74 10.09
CA ILE A 84 -6.95 -7.91 10.91
C ILE A 84 -7.69 -8.96 10.07
N LEU A 85 -8.33 -8.53 8.97
CA LEU A 85 -9.05 -9.44 8.09
C LEU A 85 -8.07 -10.20 7.19
N PRO A 86 -8.31 -11.50 6.93
CA PRO A 86 -7.55 -12.21 5.92
C PRO A 86 -7.78 -11.57 4.54
N PHE A 87 -6.71 -11.48 3.74
CA PHE A 87 -6.73 -10.87 2.39
C PHE A 87 -7.81 -11.45 1.46
N SER A 88 -8.32 -12.64 1.75
CA SER A 88 -9.47 -13.23 1.07
C SER A 88 -10.78 -12.61 1.56
N ALA A 89 -11.14 -11.46 0.99
CA ALA A 89 -12.53 -10.99 0.99
C ALA A 89 -13.51 -12.00 0.33
N ALA A 90 -12.99 -13.07 -0.29
CA ALA A 90 -13.72 -14.26 -0.69
C ALA A 90 -13.43 -15.45 0.25
N GLY A 91 -14.11 -15.51 1.40
CA GLY A 91 -14.56 -16.76 2.02
C GLY A 91 -13.57 -17.91 2.26
N MET A 92 -12.24 -17.72 2.25
CA MET A 92 -11.33 -18.77 2.69
C MET A 92 -11.10 -18.63 4.19
N LYS A 93 -11.72 -19.54 4.95
CA LYS A 93 -11.36 -19.77 6.34
C LYS A 93 -9.86 -20.05 6.38
N HIS A 94 -9.06 -19.12 6.89
CA HIS A 94 -7.74 -19.45 7.41
C HIS A 94 -7.95 -20.37 8.61
N THR A 95 -8.11 -21.66 8.33
CA THR A 95 -7.97 -22.69 9.33
C THR A 95 -6.49 -22.76 9.67
N GLY A 96 -6.15 -22.21 10.84
CA GLY A 96 -4.87 -22.44 11.48
C GLY A 96 -3.88 -21.29 11.34
N ILE A 97 -4.04 -20.27 12.19
CA ILE A 97 -2.94 -19.80 13.03
C ILE A 97 -3.53 -19.55 14.42
N GLN A 98 -3.46 -20.57 15.28
CA GLN A 98 -3.59 -20.36 16.71
C GLN A 98 -2.29 -19.71 17.16
N TYR A 99 -2.35 -18.47 17.63
CA TYR A 99 -1.28 -17.92 18.45
C TYR A 99 -1.36 -18.66 19.80
N GLN A 100 -0.39 -19.55 20.04
CA GLN A 100 -0.07 -20.05 21.38
C GLN A 100 0.83 -19.04 22.09
#